data_AF-A0A2V2UKE2-F1
#
_entry.id   AF-A0A2V2UKE2-F1
#
_cell.length_a   1.000
_cell.length_b   1.000
_cell.length_c   1.000
_cell.angle_alpha   90.00
_cell.angle_beta   90.00
_cell.angle_gamma   90.00
#
_symmetry.space_group_name_H-M   'P 1'
#
loop_
_entity.id
_entity.type
_entity.pdbx_description
1 polymer ?
#
loop_
_entity_poly.entity_id
_entity_poly.type
_entity_poly.pdbx_seq_one_letter_code
_entity_poly.pdbx_strand_id
1 'polypeptide(L)'
;MAVKEDDAFLSKLAEGLFTQFDCRSPFLEKPVRRIQNGALFMVRIALFDAFRHVKALLVDLRASPASLAPQIDNVVLALYITRREMRGMKGLNEHLPLVNKALATADSIYSRLGTENASQELRTLKDYITKIFFLVSAPEFHLAVHSKDPLVGKGAKLCCGNPDCPGKVKEMLKCSGCRVTFYCSVTCQRDDWKTHRFLCKEMGCRKAAPAPIKMAECSTETLKPAAFHG
;
A
#
# COMPACT_ATOMS: atom_id res chain seq x y z
N MET A 1 0.43 23.34 -6.71
CA MET A 1 0.40 22.80 -8.08
C MET A 1 0.01 21.34 -8.00
N ALA A 2 -1.04 20.92 -8.70
CA ALA A 2 -1.39 19.50 -8.77
C ALA A 2 -0.35 18.78 -9.63
N VAL A 3 0.22 17.69 -9.10
CA VAL A 3 1.11 16.79 -9.84
C VAL A 3 0.34 16.22 -11.02
N LYS A 4 0.85 16.38 -12.25
CA LYS A 4 0.26 15.79 -13.46
C LYS A 4 0.71 14.34 -13.61
N GLU A 5 -0.14 13.48 -14.16
CA GLU A 5 0.15 12.05 -14.42
C GLU A 5 1.37 11.84 -15.34
N ASP A 6 1.72 12.86 -16.14
CA ASP A 6 2.81 12.83 -17.12
C ASP A 6 4.03 13.65 -16.69
N ASP A 7 4.14 13.98 -15.40
CA ASP A 7 5.33 14.63 -14.87
C ASP A 7 6.54 13.67 -14.94
N ALA A 8 7.44 13.95 -15.89
CA ALA A 8 8.58 13.09 -16.19
C ALA A 8 9.58 13.01 -15.03
N PHE A 9 9.74 14.10 -14.26
CA PHE A 9 10.64 14.12 -13.11
C PHE A 9 10.11 13.22 -12.00
N LEU A 10 8.83 13.38 -11.64
CA LEU A 10 8.21 12.58 -10.59
C LEU A 10 8.09 11.11 -10.99
N SER A 11 7.83 10.82 -12.27
CA SER A 11 7.83 9.46 -12.80
C SER A 11 9.21 8.80 -12.62
N LYS A 12 10.29 9.50 -12.99
CA LYS A 12 11.67 9.01 -12.86
C LYS A 12 12.12 8.89 -11.39
N LEU A 13 11.70 9.82 -10.53
CA LEU A 13 11.98 9.74 -9.10
C LEU A 13 11.29 8.51 -8.49
N ALA A 14 10.01 8.31 -8.81
CA ALA A 14 9.27 7.13 -8.37
C ALA A 14 9.98 5.86 -8.86
N GLU A 15 10.40 5.79 -10.13
CA GLU A 15 11.20 4.68 -10.67
C GLU A 15 12.43 4.34 -9.84
N GLY A 16 13.22 5.36 -9.52
CA GLY A 16 14.41 5.18 -8.69
C GLY A 16 14.05 4.62 -7.31
N LEU A 17 13.00 5.16 -6.68
CA LEU A 17 12.54 4.69 -5.38
C LEU A 17 12.02 3.25 -5.41
N PHE A 18 11.24 2.85 -6.41
CA PHE A 18 10.74 1.47 -6.55
C PHE A 18 11.86 0.48 -6.82
N THR A 19 12.87 0.89 -7.59
CA THR A 19 14.05 0.06 -7.88
C THR A 19 14.92 -0.11 -6.63
N GLN A 20 15.09 0.96 -5.85
CA GLN A 20 15.91 0.95 -4.64
C GLN A 20 15.21 0.30 -3.44
N PHE A 21 13.89 0.47 -3.35
CA PHE A 21 13.06 0.04 -2.23
C PHE A 21 11.89 -0.80 -2.73
N ASP A 22 12.17 -2.06 -3.09
CA ASP A 22 11.10 -3.01 -3.39
C ASP A 22 10.35 -3.37 -2.11
N CYS A 23 9.22 -2.70 -1.89
CA CYS A 23 8.38 -2.95 -0.71
C CYS A 23 7.76 -4.36 -0.71
N ARG A 24 7.80 -5.08 -1.83
CA ARG A 24 7.37 -6.49 -1.94
C ARG A 24 8.44 -7.45 -1.43
N SER A 25 9.63 -6.94 -1.10
CA SER A 25 10.69 -7.70 -0.44
C SER A 25 10.15 -8.41 0.81
N PRO A 26 10.28 -9.75 0.91
CA PRO A 26 9.84 -10.50 2.08
C PRO A 26 10.49 -10.00 3.39
N PHE A 27 11.69 -9.43 3.31
CA PHE A 27 12.39 -8.84 4.45
C PHE A 27 11.70 -7.60 5.01
N LEU A 28 11.00 -6.85 4.16
CA LEU A 28 10.28 -5.63 4.54
C LEU A 28 8.82 -5.91 4.94
N GLU A 29 8.30 -7.12 4.68
CA GLU A 29 6.91 -7.46 4.99
C GLU A 29 6.57 -7.24 6.48
N LYS A 30 7.39 -7.77 7.40
CA LYS A 30 7.15 -7.62 8.85
C LYS A 30 7.25 -6.16 9.32
N PRO A 31 8.33 -5.41 9.00
CA PRO A 31 8.42 -3.98 9.34
C PRO A 31 7.25 -3.16 8.78
N VAL A 32 6.94 -3.30 7.49
CA VAL A 32 5.91 -2.49 6.83
C VAL A 32 4.54 -2.76 7.43
N ARG A 33 4.19 -4.03 7.72
CA ARG A 33 2.91 -4.39 8.36
C ARG A 33 2.69 -3.71 9.70
N ARG A 34 3.75 -3.30 10.39
CA ARG A 34 3.66 -2.67 11.70
C ARG A 34 3.69 -1.14 11.66
N ILE A 35 3.94 -0.55 10.50
CA ILE A 35 3.68 0.87 10.28
C ILE A 35 2.16 1.08 10.43
N GLN A 36 1.75 2.21 10.99
CA GLN A 36 0.33 2.55 11.06
C GLN A 36 -0.26 2.58 9.64
N ASN A 37 -1.31 1.79 9.38
CA ASN A 37 -1.85 1.51 8.04
C ASN A 37 -0.92 0.72 7.11
N GLY A 38 -0.01 -0.11 7.65
CA GLY A 38 0.95 -0.90 6.86
C GLY A 38 0.34 -1.75 5.75
N ALA A 39 -0.82 -2.38 5.99
CA ALA A 39 -1.54 -3.14 4.95
C ALA A 39 -2.05 -2.24 3.82
N LEU A 40 -2.65 -1.09 4.15
CA LEU A 40 -3.10 -0.10 3.15
C LEU A 40 -1.92 0.53 2.41
N PHE A 41 -0.82 0.78 3.10
CA PHE A 41 0.42 1.24 2.49
C PHE A 41 0.92 0.21 1.47
N MET A 42 1.02 -1.06 1.86
CA MET A 42 1.40 -2.15 0.93
C MET A 42 0.48 -2.23 -0.29
N VAL A 43 -0.85 -2.10 -0.09
CA VAL A 43 -1.81 -2.13 -1.20
C VAL A 43 -1.60 -0.95 -2.14
N ARG A 44 -1.44 0.28 -1.62
CA ARG A 44 -1.21 1.48 -2.44
C ARG A 44 0.07 1.38 -3.24
N ILE A 45 1.15 0.93 -2.60
CA ILE A 45 2.44 0.79 -3.28
C ILE A 45 2.38 -0.30 -4.35
N ALA A 46 1.77 -1.46 -4.05
CA ALA A 46 1.56 -2.53 -5.02
C ALA A 46 0.71 -2.07 -6.23
N LEU A 47 -0.39 -1.34 -5.98
CA LEU A 47 -1.24 -0.82 -7.06
C LEU A 47 -0.54 0.24 -7.91
N PHE A 48 0.30 1.08 -7.30
CA PHE A 48 1.10 2.05 -8.03
C PHE A 48 2.15 1.37 -8.91
N ASP A 49 2.80 0.32 -8.40
CA ASP A 49 3.73 -0.51 -9.17
C ASP A 49 3.02 -1.20 -10.35
N ALA A 50 1.85 -1.80 -10.10
CA ALA A 50 1.00 -2.37 -11.15
C ALA A 50 0.64 -1.34 -12.23
N PHE A 51 0.29 -0.12 -11.83
CA PHE A 51 -0.01 0.96 -12.75
C PHE A 51 1.19 1.31 -13.66
N ARG A 52 2.40 1.36 -13.09
CA ARG A 52 3.64 1.58 -13.87
C ARG A 52 3.85 0.49 -14.91
N HIS A 53 3.71 -0.77 -14.53
CA HIS A 53 3.84 -1.90 -15.44
C HIS A 53 2.79 -1.87 -16.57
N VAL A 54 1.52 -1.55 -16.25
CA VAL A 54 0.48 -1.37 -17.28
C VAL A 54 0.79 -0.18 -18.20
N LYS A 55 1.33 0.93 -17.68
CA LYS A 55 1.76 2.08 -18.50
C LYS A 55 2.89 1.67 -19.46
N ALA A 56 3.88 0.92 -18.99
CA ALA A 56 4.96 0.41 -19.82
C ALA A 56 4.45 -0.51 -20.95
N LEU A 57 3.53 -1.43 -20.62
CA LEU A 57 2.88 -2.32 -21.58
C LEU A 57 2.07 -1.56 -22.65
N LEU A 58 1.41 -0.46 -22.29
CA LEU A 58 0.65 0.38 -23.22
C LEU A 58 1.54 1.18 -24.17
N VAL A 59 2.77 1.52 -23.76
CA VAL A 59 3.75 2.23 -24.59
C VAL A 59 4.39 1.30 -25.62
N ASP A 60 4.66 0.05 -25.24
CA ASP A 60 5.42 -0.91 -26.07
C ASP A 60 4.64 -2.19 -26.38
N LEU A 61 3.44 -2.04 -26.97
CA LEU A 61 2.54 -3.15 -27.31
C LEU A 61 3.11 -4.15 -28.33
N ARG A 62 4.16 -3.75 -29.08
CA ARG A 62 4.79 -4.55 -30.13
C ARG A 62 6.10 -5.22 -29.68
N ALA A 63 6.51 -5.03 -28.43
CA ALA A 63 7.66 -5.73 -27.90
C ALA A 63 7.45 -7.25 -27.90
N SER A 64 8.55 -7.99 -27.80
CA SER A 64 8.50 -9.45 -27.72
C SER A 64 7.68 -9.93 -26.51
N PRO A 65 6.97 -11.05 -26.58
CA PRO A 65 6.32 -11.64 -25.41
C PRO A 65 7.26 -11.87 -24.23
N ALA A 66 8.54 -12.20 -24.49
CA ALA A 66 9.56 -12.40 -23.47
C ALA A 66 9.86 -11.11 -22.66
N SER A 67 9.76 -9.93 -23.27
CA SER A 67 9.92 -8.65 -22.57
C SER A 67 8.63 -8.18 -21.89
N LEU A 68 7.46 -8.59 -22.39
CA LEU A 68 6.16 -8.18 -21.86
C LEU A 68 5.66 -9.05 -20.69
N ALA A 69 5.96 -10.36 -20.69
CA ALA A 69 5.48 -11.28 -19.68
C ALA A 69 5.89 -10.87 -18.24
N PRO A 70 7.14 -10.47 -17.95
CA PRO A 70 7.52 -10.02 -16.61
C PRO A 70 6.72 -8.79 -16.13
N GLN A 71 6.29 -7.92 -17.05
CA GLN A 71 5.48 -6.76 -16.70
C GLN A 71 4.09 -7.20 -16.22
N ILE A 72 3.44 -8.12 -16.93
CA ILE A 72 2.15 -8.69 -16.54
C ILE A 72 2.27 -9.48 -15.23
N ASP A 73 3.32 -10.27 -15.05
CA ASP A 73 3.54 -11.04 -13.82
C ASP A 73 3.61 -10.14 -12.58
N ASN A 74 4.28 -8.99 -12.70
CA ASN A 74 4.33 -7.99 -11.63
C ASN A 74 2.95 -7.37 -11.34
N VAL A 75 2.15 -7.11 -12.38
CA VAL A 75 0.76 -6.62 -12.21
C VAL A 75 -0.09 -7.66 -11.47
N VAL A 76 -0.01 -8.93 -11.87
CA VAL A 76 -0.74 -10.03 -11.25
C VAL A 76 -0.32 -10.21 -9.78
N LEU A 77 0.98 -10.19 -9.49
CA LEU A 77 1.51 -10.25 -8.13
C LEU A 77 0.97 -9.12 -7.25
N ALA A 78 0.98 -7.89 -7.75
CA ALA A 78 0.45 -6.73 -7.05
C ALA A 78 -1.06 -6.85 -6.76
N LEU A 79 -1.84 -7.39 -7.71
CA LEU A 79 -3.27 -7.64 -7.51
C LEU A 79 -3.53 -8.76 -6.49
N TYR A 80 -2.68 -9.80 -6.44
CA TYR A 80 -2.75 -10.83 -5.40
C TYR A 80 -2.46 -10.27 -4.00
N ILE A 81 -1.43 -9.42 -3.87
CA ILE A 81 -1.12 -8.70 -2.63
C ILE A 81 -2.33 -7.87 -2.22
N THR A 82 -2.86 -7.06 -3.14
CA THR A 82 -4.04 -6.22 -2.93
C THR A 82 -5.23 -7.04 -2.40
N ARG A 83 -5.56 -8.15 -3.07
CA ARG A 83 -6.64 -9.06 -2.67
C ARG A 83 -6.41 -9.64 -1.28
N ARG A 84 -5.19 -10.10 -0.99
CA ARG A 84 -4.81 -10.71 0.29
C ARG A 84 -5.01 -9.73 1.45
N GLU A 85 -4.52 -8.50 1.29
CA GLU A 85 -4.62 -7.48 2.33
C GLU A 85 -6.07 -6.98 2.48
N MET A 86 -6.77 -6.66 1.39
CA MET A 86 -8.16 -6.17 1.41
C MET A 86 -9.13 -7.16 2.08
N ARG A 87 -8.91 -8.47 1.90
CA ARG A 87 -9.74 -9.52 2.53
C ARG A 87 -9.79 -9.40 4.06
N GLY A 88 -8.74 -8.91 4.70
CA GLY A 88 -8.67 -8.75 6.16
C GLY A 88 -9.29 -7.45 6.67
N MET A 89 -9.64 -6.51 5.80
CA MET A 89 -10.05 -5.16 6.16
C MET A 89 -11.57 -4.99 5.98
N LYS A 90 -12.25 -4.57 7.05
CA LYS A 90 -13.70 -4.29 7.01
C LYS A 90 -13.99 -3.15 6.03
N GLY A 91 -15.05 -3.28 5.24
CA GLY A 91 -15.42 -2.33 4.19
C GLY A 91 -14.70 -2.65 2.89
N LEU A 92 -13.37 -2.79 2.90
CA LEU A 92 -12.61 -3.16 1.70
C LEU A 92 -12.85 -4.60 1.23
N ASN A 93 -13.17 -5.52 2.14
CA ASN A 93 -13.51 -6.90 1.81
C ASN A 93 -14.74 -7.02 0.90
N GLU A 94 -15.67 -6.06 0.93
CA GLU A 94 -16.86 -6.02 0.07
C GLU A 94 -16.50 -5.67 -1.39
N HIS A 95 -15.33 -5.06 -1.61
CA HIS A 95 -14.83 -4.66 -2.93
C HIS A 95 -13.89 -5.69 -3.59
N LEU A 96 -13.70 -6.87 -2.97
CA LEU A 96 -12.93 -7.97 -3.58
C LEU A 96 -13.39 -8.37 -5.00
N PRO A 97 -14.69 -8.31 -5.37
CA PRO A 97 -15.10 -8.57 -6.74
C PRO A 97 -14.44 -7.65 -7.79
N LEU A 98 -14.12 -6.41 -7.44
CA LEU A 98 -13.40 -5.49 -8.33
C LEU A 98 -11.95 -5.95 -8.57
N VAL A 99 -11.27 -6.39 -7.51
CA VAL A 99 -9.91 -6.95 -7.59
C VAL A 99 -9.90 -8.25 -8.40
N ASN A 100 -10.91 -9.11 -8.22
CA ASN A 100 -11.04 -10.34 -9.00
C ASN A 100 -11.29 -10.07 -10.49
N LYS A 101 -12.06 -9.03 -10.85
CA LYS A 101 -12.21 -8.59 -12.25
C LYS A 101 -10.87 -8.15 -12.83
N ALA A 102 -10.09 -7.37 -12.08
CA ALA A 102 -8.75 -6.95 -12.51
C ALA A 102 -7.83 -8.16 -12.75
N LEU A 103 -7.82 -9.14 -11.84
CA LEU A 103 -7.05 -10.38 -12.00
C LEU A 103 -7.46 -11.15 -13.26
N ALA A 104 -8.75 -11.36 -13.46
CA ALA A 104 -9.26 -12.06 -14.65
C ALA A 104 -8.90 -11.33 -15.96
N THR A 105 -8.91 -9.99 -15.96
CA THR A 105 -8.46 -9.19 -17.11
C THR A 105 -6.95 -9.36 -17.34
N ALA A 106 -6.13 -9.37 -16.29
CA ALA A 106 -4.69 -9.62 -16.41
C ALA A 106 -4.39 -11.02 -16.98
N ASP A 107 -5.11 -12.05 -16.53
CA ASP A 107 -4.98 -13.43 -17.04
C ASP A 107 -5.36 -13.53 -18.53
N SER A 108 -6.42 -12.82 -18.95
CA SER A 108 -6.83 -12.74 -20.37
C SER A 108 -5.73 -12.14 -21.26
N ILE A 109 -5.08 -11.07 -20.78
CA ILE A 109 -4.01 -10.38 -21.52
C ILE A 109 -2.83 -11.31 -21.75
N TYR A 110 -2.50 -12.18 -20.79
CA TYR A 110 -1.38 -13.12 -20.90
C TYR A 110 -1.46 -13.99 -22.16
N SER A 111 -2.67 -14.41 -22.53
CA SER A 111 -2.92 -15.22 -23.73
C SER A 111 -2.86 -14.43 -25.05
N ARG A 112 -2.77 -13.09 -24.97
CA ARG A 112 -2.87 -12.16 -26.10
C ARG A 112 -1.65 -11.24 -26.24
N LEU A 113 -0.60 -11.48 -25.47
CA LEU A 113 0.64 -10.70 -25.48
C LEU A 113 1.26 -10.66 -26.88
N GLY A 114 1.67 -9.46 -27.31
CA GLY A 114 2.26 -9.23 -28.64
C GLY A 114 1.25 -9.08 -29.79
N THR A 115 -0.05 -9.00 -29.50
CA THR A 115 -1.10 -8.72 -30.49
C THR A 115 -1.72 -7.33 -30.28
N GLU A 116 -2.21 -6.67 -31.35
CA GLU A 116 -2.86 -5.35 -31.25
C GLU A 116 -4.16 -5.38 -30.40
N ASN A 117 -4.73 -6.57 -30.21
CA ASN A 117 -5.97 -6.80 -29.46
C ASN A 117 -5.83 -6.66 -27.94
N ALA A 118 -4.61 -6.64 -27.39
CA ALA A 118 -4.40 -6.49 -25.94
C ALA A 118 -4.60 -5.03 -25.45
N SER A 119 -4.59 -4.04 -26.34
CA SER A 119 -4.60 -2.62 -25.99
C SER A 119 -5.86 -2.22 -25.20
N GLN A 120 -7.04 -2.70 -25.61
CA GLN A 120 -8.29 -2.38 -24.93
C GLN A 120 -8.37 -3.04 -23.54
N GLU A 121 -7.94 -4.31 -23.43
CA GLU A 121 -7.91 -5.01 -22.14
C GLU A 121 -6.92 -4.36 -21.17
N LEU A 122 -5.77 -3.89 -21.65
CA LEU A 122 -4.81 -3.13 -20.85
C LEU A 122 -5.39 -1.80 -20.34
N ARG A 123 -6.18 -1.09 -21.16
CA ARG A 123 -6.91 0.11 -20.71
C ARG A 123 -7.95 -0.24 -19.64
N THR A 124 -8.73 -1.31 -19.84
CA THR A 124 -9.69 -1.79 -18.84
C THR A 124 -9.01 -2.20 -17.54
N LEU A 125 -7.85 -2.85 -17.62
CA LEU A 125 -7.03 -3.20 -16.46
C LEU A 125 -6.52 -1.96 -15.74
N LYS A 126 -6.01 -0.96 -16.48
CA LYS A 126 -5.61 0.35 -15.93
C LYS A 126 -6.76 1.00 -15.16
N ASP A 127 -7.97 0.98 -15.72
CA ASP A 127 -9.16 1.54 -15.08
C ASP A 127 -9.53 0.81 -13.79
N TYR A 128 -9.46 -0.52 -13.77
CA TYR A 128 -9.70 -1.28 -12.54
C TYR A 128 -8.65 -0.98 -11.48
N ILE A 129 -7.37 -0.98 -11.83
CA ILE A 129 -6.28 -0.64 -10.89
C ILE A 129 -6.49 0.77 -10.32
N THR A 130 -6.84 1.74 -11.18
CA THR A 130 -7.08 3.13 -10.77
C THR A 130 -8.28 3.23 -9.83
N LYS A 131 -9.38 2.54 -10.13
CA LYS A 131 -10.58 2.50 -9.26
C LYS A 131 -10.25 1.89 -7.90
N ILE A 132 -9.48 0.79 -7.86
CA ILE A 132 -9.05 0.18 -6.60
C ILE A 132 -8.12 1.14 -5.84
N PHE A 133 -7.18 1.79 -6.53
CA PHE A 133 -6.26 2.75 -5.91
C PHE A 133 -7.02 3.92 -5.29
N PHE A 134 -7.99 4.49 -6.01
CA PHE A 134 -8.84 5.56 -5.49
C PHE A 134 -9.64 5.08 -4.28
N LEU A 135 -10.25 3.90 -4.35
CA LEU A 135 -10.96 3.29 -3.23
C LEU A 135 -10.06 3.19 -2.00
N VAL A 136 -8.87 2.58 -2.09
CA VAL A 136 -7.99 2.41 -0.92
C VAL A 136 -7.32 3.71 -0.47
N SER A 137 -7.45 4.78 -1.25
CA SER A 137 -6.95 6.13 -0.93
C SER A 137 -8.08 7.08 -0.51
N ALA A 138 -9.33 6.61 -0.46
CA ALA A 138 -10.46 7.40 0.00
C ALA A 138 -10.28 7.80 1.48
N PRO A 139 -10.78 8.96 1.91
CA PRO A 139 -10.53 9.52 3.25
C PRO A 139 -10.77 8.55 4.41
N GLU A 140 -11.79 7.69 4.32
CA GLU A 140 -12.12 6.64 5.29
C GLU A 140 -10.99 5.60 5.46
N PHE A 141 -10.12 5.47 4.47
CA PHE A 141 -8.91 4.64 4.49
C PHE A 141 -7.62 5.49 4.53
N HIS A 142 -7.70 6.80 4.29
CA HIS A 142 -6.59 7.72 4.18
C HIS A 142 -6.20 8.26 5.56
N LEU A 143 -5.60 7.41 6.41
CA LEU A 143 -5.13 7.78 7.75
C LEU A 143 -6.29 8.27 8.64
N ALA A 144 -6.71 7.58 9.70
CA ALA A 144 -5.95 7.44 10.95
C ALA A 144 -4.99 8.61 11.35
N VAL A 145 -5.06 9.77 10.70
CA VAL A 145 -4.62 11.09 11.16
C VAL A 145 -5.93 11.75 11.58
N HIS A 146 -6.49 11.47 12.74
CA HIS A 146 -5.91 11.69 14.05
C HIS A 146 -6.41 10.60 15.00
N SER A 147 -5.59 10.24 15.98
CA SER A 147 -6.06 9.95 17.35
C SER A 147 -7.37 9.15 17.49
N LYS A 148 -7.22 7.87 17.85
CA LYS A 148 -8.28 6.94 18.28
C LYS A 148 -8.97 6.18 17.15
N ASP A 149 -8.29 5.15 16.67
CA ASP A 149 -8.93 3.84 16.78
C ASP A 149 -7.90 2.77 17.16
N PRO A 150 -7.50 2.68 18.44
CA PRO A 150 -6.91 1.47 18.98
C PRO A 150 -8.01 0.41 19.00
N LEU A 151 -8.35 -0.19 17.85
CA LEU A 151 -9.33 -1.26 17.76
C LEU A 151 -10.59 -0.94 18.61
N VAL A 152 -11.25 0.21 18.42
CA VAL A 152 -12.57 0.45 19.04
C VAL A 152 -13.64 -0.31 18.25
N GLY A 153 -13.45 -1.62 18.16
CA GLY A 153 -14.54 -2.56 18.04
C GLY A 153 -14.70 -3.17 19.42
N LYS A 154 -15.77 -2.78 20.15
CA LYS A 154 -16.24 -3.55 21.30
C LYS A 154 -16.19 -5.05 20.96
N GLY A 155 -15.29 -5.77 21.60
CA GLY A 155 -15.46 -7.18 21.97
C GLY A 155 -15.43 -8.29 20.89
N ALA A 156 -15.10 -8.07 19.62
CA ALA A 156 -15.30 -9.16 18.64
C ALA A 156 -14.10 -9.68 17.82
N LYS A 157 -12.97 -8.99 17.66
CA LYS A 157 -11.86 -9.50 16.82
C LYS A 157 -10.49 -8.89 17.13
N LEU A 158 -10.08 -8.89 18.41
CA LEU A 158 -8.67 -8.63 18.74
C LEU A 158 -7.85 -9.86 18.33
N CYS A 159 -6.77 -9.65 17.55
CA CYS A 159 -5.80 -10.67 17.19
C CYS A 159 -4.50 -10.43 17.97
N CYS A 160 -3.77 -11.50 18.28
CA CYS A 160 -2.46 -11.38 18.89
C CYS A 160 -1.50 -10.65 17.94
N GLY A 161 -0.73 -9.69 18.48
CA GLY A 161 0.28 -8.93 17.75
C GLY A 161 1.55 -9.72 17.44
N ASN A 162 1.74 -10.88 18.09
CA ASN A 162 2.82 -11.80 17.74
C ASN A 162 2.46 -12.51 16.42
N PRO A 163 3.23 -12.30 15.33
CA PRO A 163 2.93 -12.87 14.02
C PRO A 163 2.99 -14.41 13.99
N ASP A 164 3.72 -15.01 14.92
CA ASP A 164 3.89 -16.47 15.01
C ASP A 164 2.80 -17.12 15.89
N CYS A 165 1.83 -16.32 16.36
CA CYS A 165 0.73 -16.79 17.20
C CYS A 165 -0.52 -17.06 16.36
N PRO A 166 -1.13 -18.25 16.43
CA PRO A 166 -2.42 -18.54 15.79
C PRO A 166 -3.61 -17.80 16.45
N GLY A 167 -3.35 -17.01 17.50
CA GLY A 167 -4.28 -16.72 18.57
C GLY A 167 -5.31 -15.60 18.31
N LYS A 168 -6.58 -16.00 18.46
CA LYS A 168 -7.70 -15.20 18.97
C LYS A 168 -8.05 -15.74 20.36
N VAL A 169 -8.13 -14.89 21.38
CA VAL A 169 -8.57 -15.25 22.73
C VAL A 169 -9.55 -14.20 23.24
N LYS A 170 -10.45 -14.58 24.16
CA LYS A 170 -11.50 -13.71 24.70
C LYS A 170 -10.94 -12.51 25.46
N GLU A 171 -9.76 -12.67 26.07
CA GLU A 171 -9.07 -11.64 26.83
C GLU A 171 -7.65 -11.44 26.30
N MET A 172 -7.29 -10.18 26.00
CA MET A 172 -5.97 -9.84 25.49
C MET A 172 -5.28 -8.81 26.36
N LEU A 173 -3.97 -9.01 26.55
CA LEU A 173 -3.07 -8.10 27.21
C LEU A 173 -2.73 -6.94 26.28
N LYS A 174 -2.96 -5.72 26.75
CA LYS A 174 -2.61 -4.50 26.02
C LYS A 174 -1.17 -4.12 26.31
N CYS A 175 -0.37 -3.82 25.28
CA CYS A 175 0.97 -3.27 25.46
C CYS A 175 0.90 -1.97 26.28
N SER A 176 1.57 -1.91 27.44
CA SER A 176 1.58 -0.73 28.31
C SER A 176 2.27 0.48 27.66
N GLY A 177 3.31 0.21 26.85
CA GLY A 177 4.13 1.21 26.17
C GLY A 177 3.35 1.97 25.08
N CYS A 178 2.89 1.29 24.03
CA CYS A 178 2.17 1.95 22.94
C CYS A 178 0.66 2.05 23.17
N ARG A 179 0.06 1.12 23.92
CA ARG A 179 -1.41 0.97 24.06
C ARG A 179 -2.13 0.74 22.72
N VAL A 180 -1.43 0.25 21.72
CA VAL A 180 -1.96 -0.03 20.37
C VAL A 180 -1.98 -1.53 20.09
N THR A 181 -0.91 -2.25 20.41
CA THR A 181 -0.80 -3.70 20.17
C THR A 181 -1.33 -4.52 21.34
N PHE A 182 -1.99 -5.65 21.03
CA PHE A 182 -2.57 -6.58 21.98
C PHE A 182 -1.93 -7.97 21.84
N TYR A 183 -1.83 -8.72 22.92
CA TYR A 183 -1.24 -10.06 22.94
C TYR A 183 -2.12 -11.02 23.73
N CYS A 184 -2.17 -12.29 23.33
CA CYS A 184 -2.90 -13.31 24.08
C CYS A 184 -2.21 -13.70 25.40
N SER A 185 -0.90 -13.46 25.52
CA SER A 185 -0.10 -13.82 26.70
C SER A 185 1.15 -12.94 26.83
N VAL A 186 1.73 -12.91 28.03
CA VAL A 186 3.01 -12.22 28.29
C VAL A 186 4.13 -12.84 27.46
N THR A 187 4.07 -14.15 27.20
CA THR A 187 5.01 -14.86 26.32
C THR A 187 4.99 -14.28 24.92
N CYS A 188 3.80 -14.15 24.29
CA CYS A 188 3.68 -13.54 22.97
C CYS A 188 4.14 -12.08 22.92
N GLN A 189 3.91 -11.31 23.99
CA GLN A 189 4.44 -9.96 24.10
C GLN A 189 5.98 -9.93 24.14
N ARG A 190 6.60 -10.83 24.91
CA ARG A 190 8.07 -10.95 25.04
C ARG A 190 8.72 -11.41 23.74
N ASP A 191 8.10 -12.37 23.05
CA ASP A 191 8.59 -12.90 21.78
C ASP A 191 8.58 -11.82 20.70
N ASP A 192 7.49 -11.06 20.59
CA ASP A 192 7.38 -9.95 19.64
C ASP A 192 8.28 -8.74 20.01
N TRP A 193 8.62 -8.57 21.30
CA TRP A 193 9.32 -7.39 21.83
C TRP A 193 10.61 -7.02 21.08
N LYS A 194 11.40 -8.02 20.67
CA LYS A 194 12.66 -7.82 19.92
C LYS A 194 12.47 -6.90 18.71
N THR A 195 11.26 -6.92 18.15
CA THR A 195 10.93 -6.25 16.92
C THR A 195 9.81 -5.22 17.09
N HIS A 196 8.90 -5.39 18.06
CA HIS A 196 7.90 -4.38 18.45
C HIS A 196 8.51 -3.12 19.07
N ARG A 197 9.60 -3.24 19.86
CA ARG A 197 10.18 -2.13 20.63
C ARG A 197 10.47 -0.86 19.82
N PHE A 198 10.90 -1.02 18.57
CA PHE A 198 11.23 0.08 17.67
C PHE A 198 10.00 0.94 17.35
N LEU A 199 8.88 0.27 17.08
CA LEU A 199 7.61 0.92 16.75
C LEU A 199 6.80 1.28 18.00
N CYS A 200 7.02 0.57 19.11
CA CYS A 200 6.39 0.86 20.39
C CYS A 200 6.68 2.30 20.86
N LYS A 201 7.93 2.76 20.68
CA LYS A 201 8.32 4.13 21.02
C LYS A 201 7.61 5.14 20.14
N GLU A 202 7.63 4.94 18.83
CA GLU A 202 6.98 5.84 17.86
C GLU A 202 5.47 5.95 18.12
N MET A 203 4.80 4.81 18.29
CA MET A 203 3.37 4.77 18.63
C MET A 203 3.08 5.39 19.99
N GLY A 204 3.99 5.24 20.96
CA GLY A 204 3.89 5.88 22.27
C GLY A 204 4.02 7.40 22.24
N CYS A 205 4.85 7.95 21.34
CA CYS A 205 5.02 9.40 21.18
C CYS A 205 3.75 10.09 20.64
N ARG A 206 2.93 9.38 19.87
CA ARG A 206 1.63 9.88 19.35
C ARG A 206 0.57 10.08 20.45
N LYS A 207 0.89 9.77 21.72
CA LYS A 207 0.06 10.08 22.90
C LYS A 207 0.10 11.54 23.31
N ALA A 208 1.17 12.26 22.95
CA ALA A 208 1.23 13.69 23.21
C ALA A 208 0.17 14.37 22.34
N ALA A 209 -0.60 15.30 22.93
CA ALA A 209 -1.38 16.22 22.11
C ALA A 209 -0.44 16.84 21.07
N PRO A 210 -0.85 16.97 19.79
CA PRO A 210 -0.05 17.68 18.82
C PRO A 210 0.31 19.03 19.44
N ALA A 211 1.60 19.37 19.49
CA ALA A 211 1.97 20.72 19.82
C ALA A 211 1.21 21.65 18.86
N PRO A 212 0.70 22.81 19.31
CA PRO A 212 0.08 23.76 18.41
C PRO A 212 1.01 23.99 17.24
N ILE A 213 0.57 23.62 16.04
CA ILE A 213 1.35 23.90 14.82
C ILE A 213 1.37 25.42 14.73
N LYS A 214 2.54 26.02 14.99
CA LYS A 214 2.74 27.42 14.66
C LYS A 214 2.67 27.51 13.15
N MET A 215 1.53 27.99 12.63
CA MET A 215 1.42 28.33 11.22
C MET A 215 2.45 29.42 10.95
N ALA A 216 3.57 29.04 10.34
CA ALA A 216 4.45 30.00 9.71
C ALA A 216 3.83 30.30 8.34
N GLU A 217 3.34 31.52 8.14
CA GLU A 217 3.08 32.02 6.80
C GLU A 217 4.44 32.13 6.09
N CYS A 218 4.79 31.07 5.36
CA CYS A 218 5.86 31.12 4.40
C CYS A 218 5.23 31.51 3.07
N SER A 219 5.66 32.63 2.49
CA SER A 219 5.26 33.00 1.13
C SER A 219 5.61 31.86 0.19
N THR A 220 4.61 31.29 -0.47
CA THR A 220 4.81 30.26 -1.50
C THR A 220 5.63 30.87 -2.64
N GLU A 221 6.95 30.68 -2.62
CA GLU A 221 7.78 31.08 -3.74
C GLU A 221 7.65 30.02 -4.84
N THR A 222 7.02 30.41 -5.94
CA THR A 222 6.99 29.60 -7.15
C THR A 222 8.43 29.45 -7.66
N LEU A 223 8.96 28.23 -7.64
CA LEU A 223 10.24 27.94 -8.29
C LEU A 223 10.13 28.37 -9.76
N LYS A 224 10.90 29.39 -10.15
CA LYS A 224 11.00 29.81 -11.54
C LYS A 224 11.48 28.62 -12.37
N PRO A 225 10.89 28.35 -13.55
CA PRO A 225 11.44 27.37 -14.48
C PRO A 225 12.92 27.68 -14.69
N ALA A 226 13.79 26.69 -14.51
CA ALA A 226 15.18 26.82 -14.90
C ALA A 226 15.20 27.13 -16.40
N ALA A 227 15.73 28.30 -16.77
CA ALA A 227 15.96 28.63 -18.16
C ALA A 227 17.03 27.67 -18.68
N PHE A 228 16.63 26.70 -19.49
CA PHE A 228 17.57 25.94 -20.30
C PHE A 228 18.01 26.85 -21.44
N HIS A 229 19.26 27.32 -21.40
CA HIS A 229 19.91 27.85 -22.60
C HIS A 229 20.11 26.69 -23.57
N GLY A 230 19.62 26.89 -24.80
CA GLY A 230 19.55 25.89 -25.86
C GLY A 230 20.89 25.49 -26.44
#